data_AF-A0A645F0L3-F1
#
_entry.id   AF-A0A645F0L3-F1
#
_cell.length_a   1.000
_cell.length_b   1.000
_cell.length_c   1.000
_cell.angle_alpha   90.00
_cell.angle_beta   90.00
_cell.angle_gamma   90.00
#
_symmetry.space_group_name_H-M   'P 1'
#
loop_
_entity.id
_entity.type
_entity.pdbx_description
1 polymer ?
#
loop_
_entity_poly.entity_id
_entity_poly.type
_entity_poly.pdbx_seq_one_letter_code
_entity_poly.pdbx_strand_id
1 'polypeptide(L)'
;MLRYVRESAAGGFVIGTESGIIHRMKKENPGKMFYPILPEPRCPNMKKISLEKVLHSLQTLETRVELPPELMERARRPIERMLAPQ
;
A
#
# COMPACT_ATOMS: atom_id res chain seq x y z
N MET A 1 1.40 10.76 4.75
CA MET A 1 0.13 10.59 5.51
C MET A 1 0.35 9.92 6.87
N LEU A 2 0.87 8.69 6.94
CA LEU A 2 1.01 7.96 8.23
C LEU A 2 1.82 8.71 9.30
N ARG A 3 2.99 9.27 8.92
CA ARG A 3 3.82 10.09 9.81
C ARG A 3 3.04 11.28 10.38
N TYR A 4 2.38 12.05 9.51
CA TYR A 4 1.58 13.21 9.91
C TYR A 4 0.44 12.83 10.86
N VAL A 5 -0.29 11.75 10.57
CA VAL A 5 -1.35 11.24 11.45
C VAL A 5 -0.78 10.88 12.82
N ARG A 6 0.42 10.31 12.90
CA ARG A 6 1.07 9.95 14.16
C ARG A 6 1.46 11.17 14.99
N GLU A 7 2.12 12.13 14.36
CA GLU A 7 2.70 13.32 15.01
C GLU A 7 1.67 14.40 15.32
N SER A 8 0.57 14.47 14.56
CA SER A 8 -0.46 15.49 14.77
C SER A 8 -1.24 15.28 16.07
N ALA A 9 -1.51 16.36 16.80
CA ALA A 9 -2.36 16.37 17.99
C ALA A 9 -3.86 16.22 17.66
N ALA A 10 -4.25 16.31 16.38
CA ALA A 10 -5.65 16.20 15.99
C ALA A 10 -6.22 14.81 16.32
N GLY A 11 -7.43 14.79 16.88
CA GLY A 11 -8.15 13.56 17.22
C GLY A 11 -8.92 12.93 16.05
N GLY A 12 -9.02 13.61 14.89
CA GLY A 12 -9.83 13.14 13.76
C GLY A 12 -9.27 13.54 12.40
N PHE A 13 -9.40 12.65 11.41
CA PHE A 13 -8.89 12.86 10.04
C PHE A 13 -9.87 12.39 8.98
N VAL A 14 -10.06 13.21 7.93
CA VAL A 14 -10.74 12.81 6.70
C VAL A 14 -9.71 12.25 5.72
N ILE A 15 -9.98 11.07 5.18
CA ILE A 15 -9.02 10.29 4.38
C ILE A 15 -9.52 10.19 2.92
N GLY A 16 -8.86 10.94 2.05
CA GLY A 16 -9.14 10.98 0.60
C GLY A 16 -8.24 10.05 -0.22
N THR A 17 -8.09 8.80 0.19
CA THR A 17 -7.32 7.78 -0.55
C THR A 17 -7.96 6.41 -0.39
N GLU A 18 -7.30 5.34 -0.85
CA GLU A 18 -7.81 3.98 -0.73
C GLU A 18 -8.07 3.60 0.74
N SER A 19 -9.29 3.10 1.01
CA SER A 19 -9.82 2.82 2.34
C SER A 19 -9.03 1.80 3.16
N GLY A 20 -8.28 0.90 2.52
CA GLY A 20 -7.42 -0.07 3.18
C GLY A 20 -6.34 0.58 4.04
N ILE A 21 -5.91 1.82 3.75
CA ILE A 21 -4.94 2.52 4.59
C ILE A 21 -5.49 2.83 5.99
N ILE A 22 -6.81 2.97 6.14
CA ILE A 22 -7.48 3.31 7.40
C ILE A 22 -7.25 2.21 8.44
N HIS A 23 -7.20 0.94 8.03
CA HIS A 23 -6.90 -0.16 8.94
C HIS A 23 -5.53 0.04 9.62
N ARG A 24 -4.49 0.35 8.83
CA ARG A 24 -3.14 0.62 9.36
C ARG A 24 -3.12 1.88 10.23
N MET A 25 -3.80 2.95 9.82
CA MET A 25 -3.89 4.18 10.61
C MET A 25 -4.51 3.96 11.98
N LYS A 26 -5.62 3.21 12.07
CA LYS A 26 -6.26 2.82 13.34
C LYS A 26 -5.35 1.95 14.21
N LYS A 27 -4.69 0.96 13.61
CA LYS A 27 -3.75 0.08 14.32
C LYS A 27 -2.59 0.84 14.95
N GLU A 28 -2.03 1.83 14.24
CA GLU A 28 -0.92 2.65 14.74
C GLU A 28 -1.37 3.79 15.66
N ASN A 29 -2.66 4.17 15.66
CA ASN A 29 -3.19 5.33 16.39
C ASN A 29 -4.60 5.04 16.96
N PRO A 30 -4.73 4.13 17.94
CA PRO A 30 -6.03 3.61 18.39
C PRO A 30 -6.96 4.68 19.01
N GLY A 31 -6.42 5.79 19.51
CA GLY A 31 -7.20 6.89 20.08
C GLY A 31 -7.67 7.95 19.07
N LYS A 32 -7.37 7.80 17.78
CA LYS A 32 -7.72 8.78 16.74
C LYS A 32 -8.85 8.26 15.84
N MET A 33 -9.67 9.19 15.37
CA MET A 33 -10.82 8.94 14.51
C MET A 33 -10.45 9.12 13.03
N PHE A 34 -10.97 8.24 12.17
CA PHE A 34 -10.66 8.22 10.74
C PHE A 34 -11.95 8.10 9.92
N TYR A 35 -12.17 9.04 9.01
CA TYR A 35 -13.37 9.16 8.19
C TYR A 35 -13.00 9.03 6.71
N PRO A 36 -13.42 7.98 5.99
CA PRO A 36 -13.22 7.91 4.55
C PRO A 36 -14.11 8.94 3.84
N ILE A 37 -13.67 9.43 2.67
CA ILE A 37 -14.57 10.15 1.76
C ILE A 37 -15.63 9.19 1.19
N LEU A 38 -16.81 9.74 0.82
CA LEU A 38 -17.90 8.97 0.22
C LEU A 38 -18.01 9.27 -1.29
N PRO A 39 -18.28 8.25 -2.14
CA PRO A 39 -18.29 6.82 -1.81
C PRO A 39 -16.89 6.32 -1.39
N GLU A 40 -16.84 5.30 -0.53
CA GLU A 40 -15.58 4.79 0.02
C GLU A 40 -14.63 4.34 -1.12
N PRO A 41 -13.44 4.98 -1.27
CA PRO A 41 -12.53 4.62 -2.34
C PRO A 41 -11.97 3.21 -2.09
N ARG A 42 -12.29 2.28 -3.00
CA ARG A 42 -11.78 0.91 -2.99
C ARG A 42 -11.16 0.61 -4.33
N CYS A 43 -9.90 0.15 -4.33
CA CYS A 43 -9.23 -0.31 -5.54
C CYS A 43 -9.57 -1.79 -5.79
N PRO A 44 -10.35 -2.15 -6.83
CA PRO A 44 -10.75 -3.54 -7.06
C PRO A 44 -9.55 -4.45 -7.29
N ASN A 45 -8.49 -3.95 -7.95
CA ASN A 45 -7.28 -4.72 -8.21
C ASN A 45 -6.49 -5.05 -6.93
N MET A 46 -6.44 -4.14 -5.95
CA MET A 46 -5.78 -4.43 -4.66
C MET A 46 -6.54 -5.51 -3.87
N LYS A 47 -7.87 -5.59 -4.01
CA LYS A 47 -8.71 -6.58 -3.32
C LYS A 47 -8.73 -7.95 -4.00
N LYS A 48 -8.00 -8.14 -5.11
CA LYS A 48 -7.80 -9.47 -5.71
C LYS A 48 -6.94 -10.39 -4.85
N ILE A 49 -6.13 -9.83 -3.95
CA ILE A 49 -5.26 -10.58 -3.03
C ILE A 49 -6.06 -10.97 -1.79
N SER A 50 -6.19 -12.27 -1.53
CA SER A 50 -6.89 -12.84 -0.36
C SER A 50 -5.95 -13.76 0.42
N LEU A 51 -6.32 -14.12 1.66
CA LEU A 51 -5.50 -14.98 2.51
C LEU A 51 -5.31 -16.37 1.90
N GLU A 52 -6.34 -16.91 1.24
CA GLU A 52 -6.32 -18.20 0.56
C GLU A 52 -5.34 -18.19 -0.62
N LYS A 53 -5.31 -17.10 -1.39
CA LYS A 53 -4.36 -16.94 -2.50
C LYS A 53 -2.93 -16.75 -2.01
N VAL A 54 -2.73 -16.05 -0.89
CA VAL A 54 -1.41 -15.94 -0.26
C VAL A 54 -0.93 -17.31 0.23
N LEU A 55 -1.79 -18.07 0.90
CA LEU A 55 -1.48 -19.44 1.33
C LEU A 55 -1.11 -20.32 0.14
N HIS A 56 -1.93 -20.31 -0.91
CA HIS A 56 -1.68 -21.06 -2.12
C HIS A 56 -0.34 -20.68 -2.76
N SER A 57 -0.07 -19.38 -2.88
CA SER A 57 1.18 -18.84 -3.44
C SER A 57 2.42 -19.32 -2.67
N LEU A 58 2.33 -19.40 -1.33
CA LEU A 58 3.42 -19.91 -0.50
C LEU A 58 3.60 -21.43 -0.62
N GLN A 59 2.52 -22.18 -0.87
CA GLN A 59 2.58 -23.64 -1.04
C GLN A 59 3.12 -24.06 -2.40
N THR A 60 2.77 -23.32 -3.46
CA THR A 60 3.14 -23.65 -4.84
C THR A 60 4.36 -22.86 -5.35
N LEU A 61 4.78 -21.81 -4.64
CA LEU A 61 5.76 -20.82 -5.09
C LEU A 61 5.38 -20.11 -6.40
N GLU A 62 4.09 -20.06 -6.69
CA GLU A 62 3.51 -19.34 -7.82
C GLU A 62 2.76 -18.08 -7.36
N THR A 63 2.56 -17.06 -8.19
CA THR A 63 3.03 -16.91 -9.57
C THR A 63 4.39 -16.24 -9.59
N ARG A 64 5.37 -16.86 -10.25
CA ARG A 64 6.68 -16.24 -10.46
C ARG A 64 6.55 -15.05 -11.42
N VAL A 65 7.06 -13.89 -11.01
CA VAL A 65 7.13 -12.71 -11.87
C VAL A 65 8.42 -12.80 -12.69
N GLU A 66 8.28 -13.00 -14.00
CA GLU A 66 9.40 -13.04 -14.95
C GLU A 66 9.26 -11.91 -15.96
N LEU A 67 10.37 -11.27 -16.29
CA LEU A 67 10.46 -10.14 -17.23
C LEU A 67 11.69 -10.33 -18.13
N PRO A 68 11.66 -9.86 -19.39
CA PRO A 68 12.84 -9.87 -20.24
C PRO A 68 14.01 -9.08 -19.62
N PRO A 69 15.26 -9.61 -19.65
CA PRO A 69 16.41 -8.95 -19.03
C PRO A 69 16.61 -7.50 -19.49
N GLU A 70 16.45 -7.23 -20.79
CA GLU A 70 16.58 -5.87 -21.33
C GLU A 70 15.53 -4.89 -20.79
N LEU A 71 14.30 -5.36 -20.55
CA LEU A 71 13.25 -4.55 -19.96
C LEU A 71 13.57 -4.23 -18.50
N MET A 72 14.05 -5.23 -17.74
CA MET A 72 14.48 -5.03 -16.35
C MET A 72 15.60 -3.99 -16.27
N GLU A 73 16.63 -4.10 -17.11
CA GLU A 73 17.75 -3.15 -17.14
C GLU A 73 17.29 -1.72 -17.44
N ARG A 74 16.39 -1.55 -18.41
CA ARG A 74 15.86 -0.23 -18.76
C ARG A 74 14.97 0.35 -17.66
N ALA A 75 14.12 -0.47 -17.05
CA ALA A 75 13.23 -0.05 -15.96
C ALA A 75 13.99 0.25 -14.66
N ARG A 76 15.13 -0.40 -14.42
CA ARG A 76 15.96 -0.20 -13.23
C ARG A 76 16.57 1.19 -13.17
N ARG A 77 17.06 1.73 -14.30
CA ARG A 77 17.75 3.04 -14.36
C ARG A 77 16.97 4.21 -13.71
N PRO A 78 15.69 4.47 -14.03
CA PRO A 78 14.95 5.55 -13.37
C PRO A 78 14.69 5.28 -11.89
N ILE A 79 14.52 4.01 -11.49
CA ILE A 79 14.32 3.62 -10.08
C ILE A 79 15.60 3.88 -9.27
N GLU A 80 16.77 3.48 -9.78
CA GLU A 80 18.06 3.74 -9.15
C GLU A 80 18.33 5.24 -9.00
N ARG A 81 18.02 6.05 -10.02
CA ARG A 81 18.15 7.51 -9.95
C ARG A 81 17.22 8.12 -8.90
N MET A 82 16.01 7.60 -8.74
CA MET A 82 15.06 8.05 -7.72
C MET A 82 15.56 7.73 -6.30
N LEU A 83 16.26 6.61 -6.12
CA LEU A 83 16.77 6.13 -4.82
C LEU A 83 18.19 6.61 -4.50
N ALA A 84 18.93 7.11 -5.50
CA ALA A 84 20.27 7.61 -5.31
C ALA A 84 20.27 8.72 -4.23
N PRO A 85 21.23 8.71 -3.29
CA PRO A 85 21.36 9.79 -2.33
C PRO A 85 21.56 11.10 -3.09
N GLN A 86 20.76 12.11 -2.71
CA GLN A 86 20.91 13.48 -3.20
C GLN A 86 21.80 14.28 -2.27
#